data_AF-A0A4R1WJ42-F1
#
_entry.id   AF-A0A4R1WJ42-F1
#
_cell.length_a   1.000
_cell.length_b   1.000
_cell.length_c   1.000
_cell.angle_alpha   90.00
_cell.angle_beta   90.00
_cell.angle_gamma   90.00
#
_symmetry.space_group_name_H-M   'P 1'
#
loop_
_entity.id
_entity.type
_entity.pdbx_description
1 polymer ?
#
loop_
_entity_poly.entity_id
_entity_poly.type
_entity_poly.pdbx_seq_one_letter_code
_entity_poly.pdbx_strand_id
1 'polypeptide(L)' 'MRKPLWVVVGGVVALLGLLFTLQGANVIGGSAMSGTTFWAVAGPIIIVIGLAVAAAGARKRGR' A
#
# COMPACT_ATOMS: atom_id res chain seq x y z
N MET A 1 5.60 -18.87 15.45
CA MET A 1 4.38 -18.09 15.15
C MET A 1 4.65 -16.77 14.40
N ARG A 2 5.63 -16.70 13.46
CA ARG A 2 6.06 -15.42 12.81
C ARG A 2 5.65 -15.31 11.33
N LYS A 3 4.69 -16.12 10.88
CA LYS A 3 4.43 -16.44 9.47
C LYS A 3 3.27 -15.67 8.78
N PRO A 4 2.22 -15.16 9.47
CA PRO A 4 1.22 -14.30 8.81
C PRO A 4 1.64 -12.82 8.72
N LEU A 5 2.70 -12.43 9.44
CA LEU A 5 3.10 -11.03 9.58
C LEU A 5 3.42 -10.39 8.22
N TRP A 6 4.09 -11.09 7.31
CA TRP A 6 4.45 -10.54 6.00
C TRP A 6 3.24 -10.28 5.09
N VAL A 7 2.22 -11.13 5.17
CA VAL A 7 0.97 -10.95 4.42
C VAL A 7 0.19 -9.77 4.99
N VAL A 8 0.12 -9.67 6.32
CA VAL A 8 -0.53 -8.54 7.00
C VAL A 8 0.20 -7.24 6.73
N VAL A 9 1.52 -7.20 6.86
CA VAL A 9 2.34 -6.02 6.58
C VAL A 9 2.18 -5.59 5.12
N GLY A 10 2.28 -6.52 4.16
CA GLY A 10 2.07 -6.19 2.76
C GLY A 10 0.66 -5.66 2.47
N GLY A 11 -0.36 -6.25 3.11
CA GLY A 11 -1.74 -5.77 3.02
C GLY A 11 -1.93 -4.36 3.58
N VAL A 12 -1.38 -4.09 4.76
CA VAL A 12 -1.44 -2.75 5.39
C VAL A 12 -0.73 -1.72 4.51
N VAL A 13 0.46 -2.04 3.99
CA VAL A 13 1.20 -1.14 3.08
C VAL A 13 0.37 -0.86 1.82
N ALA A 14 -0.29 -1.87 1.24
CA ALA A 14 -1.14 -1.66 0.08
C ALA A 14 -2.34 -0.76 0.38
N LEU A 15 -2.98 -0.91 1.54
CA LEU A 15 -4.08 -0.06 1.97
C LEU A 15 -3.63 1.40 2.19
N LEU A 16 -2.43 1.62 2.74
CA LEU A 16 -1.85 2.96 2.87
C LEU A 16 -1.57 3.58 1.50
N GLY A 17 -1.07 2.79 0.54
CA GLY A 17 -0.89 3.26 -0.84
C GLY A 17 -2.21 3.67 -1.49
N LEU A 18 -3.30 2.93 -1.23
CA LEU A 18 -4.64 3.30 -1.69
C LEU A 18 -5.11 4.62 -1.07
N LEU A 19 -4.95 4.79 0.25
CA LEU A 19 -5.28 6.03 0.95
C LEU A 19 -4.55 7.22 0.32
N PHE A 20 -3.23 7.11 0.10
CA PHE A 20 -2.43 8.18 -0.50
C PHE A 20 -2.81 8.45 -1.96
N THR A 21 -3.15 7.41 -2.73
CA THR A 21 -3.67 7.59 -4.11
C THR A 21 -4.95 8.43 -4.09
N LEU A 22 -5.88 8.09 -3.21
CA LEU A 22 -7.15 8.79 -3.06
C LEU A 22 -6.97 10.21 -2.51
N GLN A 23 -5.98 10.44 -1.64
CA GLN A 23 -5.61 11.78 -1.20
C GLN A 23 -5.03 12.60 -2.35
N GLY A 24 -4.06 12.08 -3.09
CA GLY A 24 -3.48 12.76 -4.25
C GLY A 24 -4.50 13.08 -5.34
N ALA A 25 -5.46 12.18 -5.58
CA ALA A 25 -6.59 12.39 -6.49
C ALA A 25 -7.68 13.33 -5.95
N ASN A 26 -7.48 13.88 -4.74
CA ASN A 26 -8.42 14.76 -4.05
C ASN A 26 -9.81 14.14 -3.75
N VAL A 27 -9.89 12.81 -3.72
CA VAL A 27 -11.08 12.07 -3.29
C VAL A 27 -11.18 12.07 -1.77
N ILE A 28 -10.03 11.96 -1.09
CA ILE A 28 -9.91 12.09 0.38
C ILE A 28 -9.18 13.40 0.70
N GLY A 29 -9.95 14.37 1.19
CA GLY A 29 -9.50 15.74 1.46
C GLY A 29 -9.02 15.98 2.90
N GLY A 30 -8.65 17.23 3.19
CA GLY A 30 -8.44 17.72 4.56
C GLY A 30 -7.02 17.61 5.10
N SER A 31 -6.03 17.31 4.24
CA SER A 31 -4.61 17.25 4.63
C SER A 31 -3.73 17.98 3.62
N ALA A 32 -2.48 18.26 4.00
CA ALA A 32 -1.45 18.80 3.09
C ALA A 32 -1.11 17.86 1.91
N MET A 33 -1.60 16.62 1.93
CA MET A 33 -1.38 15.60 0.90
C MET A 33 -2.48 15.60 -0.18
N SER A 34 -3.59 16.29 0.07
CA SER A 34 -4.76 16.22 -0.80
C SER A 34 -4.58 17.04 -2.09
N GLY A 35 -4.93 16.45 -3.24
CA GLY A 35 -4.89 17.14 -4.53
C GLY A 35 -3.50 17.38 -5.11
N THR A 36 -2.46 16.65 -4.66
CA THR A 36 -1.11 16.77 -5.23
C THR A 36 -0.76 15.58 -6.12
N THR A 37 -0.12 15.87 -7.26
CA THR A 37 0.37 14.86 -8.21
C THR A 37 1.36 13.89 -7.55
N PHE A 38 2.13 14.37 -6.57
CA PHE A 38 3.08 13.53 -5.85
C PHE A 38 2.39 12.33 -5.18
N TRP A 39 1.35 12.56 -4.38
CA TRP A 39 0.65 11.47 -3.68
C TRP A 39 -0.18 10.61 -4.63
N ALA A 40 -0.68 11.19 -5.72
CA ALA A 40 -1.41 10.47 -6.76
C ALA A 40 -0.52 9.43 -7.49
N VAL A 41 0.78 9.71 -7.61
CA VAL A 41 1.76 8.79 -8.22
C VAL A 41 2.44 7.89 -7.19
N ALA A 42 2.75 8.41 -6.00
CA ALA A 42 3.39 7.63 -4.94
C ALA A 42 2.46 6.51 -4.40
N GLY A 43 1.15 6.78 -4.30
CA GLY A 43 0.17 5.82 -3.82
C GLY A 43 0.15 4.49 -4.59
N PRO A 44 0.02 4.50 -5.93
CA PRO A 44 0.10 3.29 -6.76
C PRO A 44 1.43 2.53 -6.61
N ILE A 45 2.55 3.23 -6.47
CA ILE A 45 3.86 2.60 -6.24
C ILE A 45 3.87 1.86 -4.90
N ILE A 46 3.33 2.47 -3.85
CA ILE A 46 3.23 1.87 -2.52
C ILE A 46 2.31 0.64 -2.55
N ILE A 47 1.20 0.69 -3.32
CA ILE A 47 0.32 -0.48 -3.54
C ILE A 47 1.13 -1.65 -4.11
N VAL A 48 1.88 -1.43 -5.19
CA VAL A 48 2.68 -2.47 -5.84
C VAL A 48 3.70 -3.07 -4.88
N ILE A 49 4.38 -2.24 -4.08
CA ILE A 49 5.35 -2.71 -3.06
C ILE A 49 4.64 -3.56 -2.01
N GLY A 50 3.51 -3.10 -1.47
CA GLY A 50 2.73 -3.85 -0.47
C GLY A 50 2.28 -5.22 -0.99
N LEU A 51 1.77 -5.27 -2.23
CA LEU A 51 1.38 -6.51 -2.88
C LEU A 51 2.57 -7.44 -3.13
N ALA A 52 3.72 -6.92 -3.54
CA ALA A 52 4.94 -7.71 -3.72
C ALA A 52 5.40 -8.36 -2.40
N VAL A 53 5.37 -7.60 -1.30
CA VAL A 53 5.69 -8.10 0.04
C VAL A 53 4.71 -9.18 0.49
N ALA A 54 3.39 -8.94 0.32
CA ALA A 54 2.37 -9.91 0.66
C ALA A 54 2.53 -11.21 -0.15
N ALA A 55 2.78 -11.10 -1.45
CA ALA A 55 2.98 -12.23 -2.35
C ALA A 55 4.26 -13.01 -2.03
N ALA A 56 5.34 -12.34 -1.63
CA ALA A 56 6.57 -13.00 -1.18
C ALA A 56 6.33 -13.80 0.12
N GLY A 57 5.59 -13.22 1.07
CA GLY A 57 5.18 -13.87 2.31
C GLY A 57 4.29 -15.10 2.06
N ALA A 58 3.37 -15.01 1.10
CA ALA A 58 2.50 -16.12 0.70
C ALA A 58 3.25 -17.24 -0.03
N ARG A 59 4.18 -16.91 -0.94
CA ARG A 59 4.98 -17.89 -1.70
C ARG A 59 5.89 -18.74 -0.80
N LYS A 60 6.39 -18.18 0.31
CA LYS A 60 7.19 -18.93 1.29
C LYS A 60 6.39 -19.96 2.11
N ARG A 61 5.06 -19.99 1.96
CA ARG A 61 4.16 -20.97 2.60
C ARG A 61 3.99 -22.25 1.77
N GLY A 62 4.20 -22.18 0.46
CA GLY A 62 3.98 -23.30 -0.48
C GLY A 62 5.23 -24.11 -0.83
N ARG A 63 6.41 -23.71 -0.33
CA ARG A 63 7.64 -24.52 -0.29
C ARG A 63 7.89 -24.94 1.14
#